data_AF-A0A534KQU5-F1
#
_entry.id   AF-A0A534KQU5-F1
#
_cell.length_a   1.000
_cell.length_b   1.000
_cell.length_c   1.000
_cell.angle_alpha   90.00
_cell.angle_beta   90.00
_cell.angle_gamma   90.00
#
_symmetry.space_group_name_H-M   'P 1'
#
loop_
_entity.id
_entity.type
_entity.pdbx_description
1 polymer ?
#
loop_
_entity_poly.entity_id
_entity_poly.type
_entity_poly.pdbx_seq_one_letter_code
_entity_poly.pdbx_strand_id
1 'polypeptide(L)'
;MNPPRFQAAIQAAARDLAAVPGVRSVVLFGSVARGSAAERSDIDLFIDCERDAEDAAWKVLLALDRQFDVEFSVIFYRPEEREAFDKQFLESIVRQGRVLLGSLPIVTPAELDLQPLRLVSYWTDQLSPRKRARLLREIDGYETRKRVGKKTYTVRKPGFLKESGGWRVGRGAVIVPDEKIDAFDELLRRYGARRHIIPIWSQRP
;
A
#
# COMPACT_ATOMS: atom_id res chain seq x y z
N MET A 1 5.65 -21.05 9.15
CA MET A 1 6.51 -21.86 8.25
C MET A 1 5.58 -22.61 7.34
N ASN A 2 5.81 -22.56 6.02
CA ASN A 2 4.94 -23.21 5.05
C ASN A 2 5.04 -24.74 5.15
N PRO A 3 4.00 -25.48 4.74
CA PRO A 3 4.07 -26.93 4.58
C PRO A 3 5.24 -27.37 3.69
N PRO A 4 6.01 -28.42 4.06
CA PRO A 4 7.17 -28.88 3.28
C PRO A 4 6.85 -29.22 1.82
N ARG A 5 5.65 -29.77 1.56
CA ARG A 5 5.18 -30.11 0.21
C ARG A 5 5.13 -28.90 -0.73
N PHE A 6 4.83 -27.71 -0.21
CA PHE A 6 4.76 -26.49 -1.03
C PHE A 6 6.11 -26.14 -1.61
N GLN A 7 7.19 -26.33 -0.86
CA GLN A 7 8.53 -26.01 -1.36
C GLN A 7 8.91 -26.87 -2.58
N ALA A 8 8.57 -28.16 -2.56
CA ALA A 8 8.79 -29.05 -3.68
C ALA A 8 7.92 -28.69 -4.90
N ALA A 9 6.63 -28.39 -4.66
CA ALA A 9 5.70 -27.97 -5.71
C ALA A 9 6.13 -26.65 -6.37
N ILE A 10 6.55 -25.65 -5.59
CA ILE A 10 7.04 -24.36 -6.08
C ILE A 10 8.28 -24.53 -6.95
N GLN A 11 9.23 -25.39 -6.52
CA GLN A 11 10.43 -25.67 -7.30
C GLN A 11 10.12 -26.40 -8.61
N ALA A 12 9.14 -27.31 -8.60
CA ALA A 12 8.67 -27.97 -9.81
C ALA A 12 7.98 -26.98 -10.75
N ALA A 13 7.06 -26.15 -10.24
CA ALA A 13 6.40 -25.11 -11.02
C ALA A 13 7.40 -24.15 -11.67
N ALA A 14 8.43 -23.71 -10.94
CA ALA A 14 9.47 -22.84 -11.49
C ALA A 14 10.22 -23.48 -12.68
N ARG A 15 10.58 -24.77 -12.57
CA ARG A 15 11.27 -25.49 -13.64
C ARG A 15 10.37 -25.76 -14.84
N ASP A 16 9.16 -26.25 -14.59
CA ASP A 16 8.29 -26.76 -15.63
C ASP A 16 7.63 -25.60 -16.40
N LEU A 17 7.27 -24.50 -15.72
CA LEU A 17 6.79 -23.28 -16.38
C LEU A 17 7.89 -22.59 -17.18
N ALA A 18 9.16 -22.69 -16.77
CA ALA A 18 10.28 -22.16 -17.57
C ALA A 18 10.46 -22.89 -18.91
N ALA A 19 9.94 -24.12 -19.04
CA ALA A 19 9.96 -24.87 -20.28
C ALA A 19 8.77 -24.56 -21.21
N VAL A 20 7.78 -23.77 -20.76
CA VAL A 20 6.61 -23.37 -21.56
C VAL A 20 6.97 -22.14 -22.41
N PRO A 21 7.00 -22.26 -23.76
CA PRO A 21 7.21 -21.11 -24.63
C PRO A 21 6.15 -20.04 -24.39
N GLY A 22 6.56 -18.77 -24.37
CA GLY A 22 5.68 -17.63 -24.13
C GLY A 22 5.48 -17.27 -22.65
N VAL A 23 5.95 -18.08 -21.69
CA VAL A 23 6.02 -17.68 -20.27
C VAL A 23 7.26 -16.81 -20.04
N ARG A 24 7.04 -15.58 -19.57
CA ARG A 24 8.10 -14.57 -19.36
C ARG A 24 8.52 -14.48 -17.90
N SER A 25 7.57 -14.45 -16.98
CA SER A 25 7.86 -14.45 -15.55
C SER A 25 6.80 -15.16 -14.73
N VAL A 26 7.22 -15.64 -13.56
CA VAL A 26 6.35 -16.30 -12.57
C VAL A 26 6.71 -15.75 -11.21
N VAL A 27 5.73 -15.17 -10.53
CA VAL A 27 5.86 -14.59 -9.20
C VAL A 27 4.93 -15.32 -8.25
N LEU A 28 5.50 -15.94 -7.22
CA LEU A 28 4.75 -16.46 -6.09
C LEU A 28 4.30 -15.28 -5.22
N PHE A 29 3.01 -15.23 -4.88
CA PHE A 29 2.48 -14.22 -3.97
C PHE A 29 1.65 -14.86 -2.84
N GLY A 30 0.88 -14.04 -2.13
CA GLY A 30 -0.05 -14.53 -1.13
C GLY A 30 0.61 -15.10 0.13
N SER A 31 -0.10 -16.02 0.79
CA SER A 31 0.29 -16.54 2.11
C SER A 31 1.60 -17.34 2.07
N VAL A 32 1.82 -18.07 0.96
CA VAL A 32 3.00 -18.89 0.73
C VAL A 32 4.23 -18.01 0.54
N ALA A 33 4.13 -16.92 -0.22
CA ALA A 33 5.23 -15.96 -0.35
C ALA A 33 5.63 -15.35 1.01
N ARG A 34 4.65 -15.07 1.88
CA ARG A 34 4.85 -14.50 3.22
C ARG A 34 5.32 -15.50 4.28
N GLY A 35 5.36 -16.80 3.99
CA GLY A 35 5.74 -17.82 4.97
C GLY A 35 4.66 -18.14 6.03
N SER A 36 3.44 -17.67 5.80
CA SER A 36 2.30 -17.75 6.72
C SER A 36 1.20 -18.69 6.23
N ALA A 37 1.50 -19.58 5.27
CA ALA A 37 0.52 -20.51 4.72
C ALA A 37 0.18 -21.63 5.72
N ALA A 38 -1.09 -22.01 5.75
CA ALA A 38 -1.58 -23.17 6.47
C ALA A 38 -1.58 -24.42 5.57
N GLU A 39 -1.86 -25.59 6.12
CA GLU A 39 -1.84 -26.87 5.37
C GLU A 39 -2.78 -26.89 4.16
N ARG A 40 -3.92 -26.20 4.27
CA ARG A 40 -4.95 -26.10 3.23
C ARG A 40 -4.90 -24.80 2.43
N SER A 41 -3.79 -24.06 2.51
CA SER A 41 -3.63 -22.83 1.72
C SER A 41 -3.27 -23.15 0.29
N ASP A 42 -3.75 -22.34 -0.63
CA ASP A 42 -3.39 -22.42 -2.05
C ASP A 42 -2.01 -21.80 -2.28
N ILE A 43 -1.39 -22.16 -3.41
CA ILE A 43 -0.15 -21.58 -3.91
C ILE A 43 -0.51 -20.56 -4.98
N ASP A 44 -0.48 -19.28 -4.60
CA ASP A 44 -0.85 -18.17 -5.47
C ASP A 44 0.30 -17.78 -6.43
N LEU A 45 0.05 -17.85 -7.74
CA LEU A 45 1.01 -17.51 -8.80
C LEU A 45 0.50 -16.38 -9.69
N PHE A 46 1.36 -15.40 -9.93
CA PHE A 46 1.14 -14.31 -10.87
C PHE A 46 2.08 -14.52 -12.06
N ILE A 47 1.52 -14.80 -13.23
CA ILE A 47 2.26 -15.27 -14.40
C ILE A 47 2.15 -14.26 -15.53
N ASP A 48 3.28 -13.71 -15.96
CA ASP A 48 3.37 -12.92 -17.18
C ASP A 48 3.65 -13.85 -18.36
N CYS A 49 2.68 -13.99 -19.27
CA CYS A 49 2.83 -14.81 -20.46
C CYS A 49 2.02 -14.32 -21.67
N GLU A 50 2.41 -14.79 -22.84
CA GLU A 50 1.64 -14.66 -24.08
C GLU A 50 0.28 -15.38 -23.94
N ARG A 51 -0.73 -14.97 -24.73
CA ARG A 51 -2.12 -15.49 -24.61
C ARG A 51 -2.23 -16.97 -24.96
N ASP A 52 -1.50 -17.40 -25.97
CA ASP A 52 -1.42 -18.78 -26.42
C ASP A 52 -0.64 -19.70 -25.45
N ALA A 53 0.14 -19.12 -24.53
CA ALA A 53 0.86 -19.87 -23.51
C ALA A 53 0.01 -20.22 -22.26
N GLU A 54 -1.13 -19.55 -22.04
CA GLU A 54 -1.95 -19.73 -20.83
C GLU A 54 -2.41 -21.18 -20.64
N ASP A 55 -2.96 -21.79 -21.69
CA ASP A 55 -3.46 -23.18 -21.66
C ASP A 55 -2.33 -24.18 -21.36
N ALA A 56 -1.13 -23.94 -21.89
CA ALA A 56 0.02 -24.80 -21.66
C ALA A 56 0.53 -24.67 -20.22
N ALA A 57 0.65 -23.43 -19.72
CA ALA A 57 1.01 -23.14 -18.34
C ALA A 57 -0.01 -23.75 -17.35
N TRP A 58 -1.30 -23.62 -17.62
CA TRP A 58 -2.36 -24.19 -16.80
C TRP A 58 -2.29 -25.72 -16.74
N LYS A 59 -2.06 -26.39 -17.88
CA LYS A 59 -1.88 -27.85 -17.93
C LYS A 59 -0.70 -28.35 -17.11
N VAL A 60 0.42 -27.61 -17.13
CA VAL A 60 1.59 -27.90 -16.28
C VAL A 60 1.18 -27.84 -14.80
N LEU A 61 0.54 -26.74 -14.38
CA LEU A 61 0.14 -26.56 -12.98
C LEU A 61 -0.87 -27.61 -12.51
N LEU A 62 -1.84 -27.98 -13.34
CA LEU A 62 -2.81 -29.03 -13.02
C LEU A 62 -2.15 -30.41 -12.82
N ALA A 63 -1.08 -30.71 -13.55
CA ALA A 63 -0.30 -31.93 -13.35
C ALA A 63 0.43 -31.90 -12.00
N LEU A 64 0.98 -30.74 -11.64
CA LEU A 64 1.70 -30.53 -10.39
C LEU A 64 0.77 -30.52 -9.17
N ASP A 65 -0.44 -29.96 -9.28
CA ASP A 65 -1.49 -30.02 -8.25
C ASP A 65 -1.69 -31.46 -7.77
N ARG A 66 -1.91 -32.36 -8.74
CA ARG A 66 -2.13 -33.79 -8.50
C ARG A 66 -0.88 -34.49 -7.97
N GLN A 67 0.30 -34.14 -8.49
CA GLN A 67 1.55 -34.76 -8.09
C GLN A 67 1.92 -34.44 -6.64
N PHE A 68 1.67 -33.21 -6.19
CA PHE A 68 2.11 -32.72 -4.88
C PHE A 68 0.99 -32.60 -3.84
N ASP A 69 -0.26 -32.90 -4.23
CA ASP A 69 -1.45 -32.70 -3.40
C ASP A 69 -1.54 -31.24 -2.90
N VAL A 70 -1.50 -30.31 -3.86
CA VAL A 70 -1.58 -28.86 -3.65
C VAL A 70 -2.60 -28.25 -4.60
N GLU A 71 -2.94 -26.99 -4.39
CA GLU A 71 -3.80 -26.21 -5.29
C GLU A 71 -3.05 -24.95 -5.72
N PHE A 72 -2.82 -24.79 -7.03
CA PHE A 72 -2.30 -23.55 -7.61
C PHE A 72 -3.45 -22.61 -7.97
N SER A 73 -3.44 -21.41 -7.39
CA SER A 73 -4.31 -20.30 -7.76
C SER A 73 -3.54 -19.36 -8.68
N VAL A 74 -4.02 -19.14 -9.90
CA VAL A 74 -3.23 -18.46 -10.95
C VAL A 74 -3.92 -17.19 -11.42
N ILE A 75 -3.13 -16.13 -11.53
CA ILE A 75 -3.50 -14.89 -12.19
C ILE A 75 -2.56 -14.66 -13.36
N PHE A 76 -3.10 -14.69 -14.57
CA PHE A 76 -2.36 -14.31 -15.77
C PHE A 76 -2.32 -12.79 -15.91
N TYR A 77 -1.14 -12.27 -16.21
CA TYR A 77 -0.86 -10.85 -16.28
C TYR A 77 -0.24 -10.48 -17.61
N ARG A 78 -0.60 -9.29 -18.10
CA ARG A 78 0.06 -8.65 -19.23
C ARG A 78 0.31 -7.18 -18.92
N PRO A 79 1.48 -6.62 -19.29
CA PRO A 79 1.76 -5.21 -19.13
C PRO A 79 0.66 -4.29 -19.69
N GLU A 80 0.11 -4.63 -20.85
CA GLU A 80 -0.96 -3.87 -21.52
C GLU A 80 -2.32 -3.94 -20.81
N GLU A 81 -2.55 -4.94 -19.93
CA GLU A 81 -3.78 -5.12 -19.16
C GLU A 81 -3.66 -4.55 -17.73
N ARG A 82 -2.53 -3.92 -17.38
CA ARG A 82 -2.22 -3.41 -16.04
C ARG A 82 -3.33 -2.56 -15.42
N GLU A 83 -3.94 -1.67 -16.20
CA GLU A 83 -4.96 -0.74 -15.71
C GLU A 83 -6.25 -1.44 -15.25
N ALA A 84 -6.47 -2.69 -15.65
CA ALA A 84 -7.62 -3.48 -15.21
C ALA A 84 -7.42 -4.11 -13.82
N PHE A 85 -6.19 -4.13 -13.29
CA PHE A 85 -5.90 -4.70 -11.99
C PHE A 85 -6.07 -3.69 -10.86
N ASP A 86 -6.50 -4.19 -9.71
CA ASP A 86 -6.48 -3.41 -8.48
C ASP A 86 -5.04 -2.96 -8.14
N LYS A 87 -4.88 -1.67 -7.83
CA LYS A 87 -3.56 -1.06 -7.62
C LYS A 87 -2.90 -1.55 -6.33
N GLN A 88 -3.68 -1.80 -5.27
CA GLN A 88 -3.15 -2.36 -4.02
C GLN A 88 -2.69 -3.79 -4.22
N PHE A 89 -3.41 -4.56 -5.03
CA PHE A 89 -3.00 -5.90 -5.43
C PHE A 89 -1.67 -5.87 -6.18
N LEU A 90 -1.51 -5.05 -7.24
CA LEU A 90 -0.24 -4.91 -7.95
C LEU A 90 0.91 -4.43 -7.04
N GLU A 91 0.66 -3.46 -6.17
CA GLU A 91 1.64 -3.03 -5.16
C GLU A 91 2.05 -4.21 -4.27
N SER A 92 1.10 -5.06 -3.86
CA SER A 92 1.38 -6.24 -3.04
C SER A 92 2.25 -7.26 -3.75
N ILE A 93 2.05 -7.47 -5.07
CA ILE A 93 2.89 -8.35 -5.89
C ILE A 93 4.33 -7.82 -5.91
N VAL A 94 4.54 -6.52 -6.15
CA VAL A 94 5.89 -5.96 -6.20
C VAL A 94 6.56 -5.93 -4.81
N ARG A 95 5.78 -5.68 -3.75
CA ARG A 95 6.31 -5.54 -2.39
C ARG A 95 6.62 -6.86 -1.72
N GLN A 96 5.81 -7.90 -1.98
CA GLN A 96 5.86 -9.17 -1.24
C GLN A 96 6.06 -10.39 -2.14
N GLY A 97 5.94 -10.22 -3.45
CA GLY A 97 6.10 -11.31 -4.40
C GLY A 97 7.51 -11.88 -4.38
N ARG A 98 7.60 -13.20 -4.54
CA ARG A 98 8.85 -13.94 -4.69
C ARG A 98 8.96 -14.42 -6.12
N VAL A 99 9.97 -13.93 -6.83
CA VAL A 99 10.24 -14.33 -8.21
C VAL A 99 10.66 -15.80 -8.22
N LEU A 100 9.95 -16.62 -8.99
CA LEU A 100 10.31 -18.00 -9.32
C LEU A 100 11.02 -18.09 -10.66
N LEU A 101 10.60 -17.24 -11.62
CA LEU A 101 11.16 -17.12 -12.97
C LEU A 101 11.06 -15.66 -13.43
N GLY A 102 12.05 -15.18 -14.17
CA GLY A 102 12.03 -13.84 -14.78
C GLY A 102 12.16 -12.71 -13.76
N SER A 103 11.21 -11.79 -13.74
CA SER A 103 11.20 -10.62 -12.86
C SER A 103 9.80 -10.27 -12.33
N LEU A 104 9.74 -9.41 -11.31
CA LEU A 104 8.50 -8.75 -10.89
C LEU A 104 7.95 -7.86 -12.02
N PRO A 105 6.64 -7.55 -12.02
CA PRO A 105 6.08 -6.56 -12.94
C PRO A 105 6.71 -5.18 -12.68
N ILE A 106 7.11 -4.50 -13.75
CA ILE A 106 7.67 -3.15 -13.68
C ILE A 106 6.52 -2.15 -13.58
N VAL A 107 6.37 -1.52 -12.43
CA VAL A 107 5.34 -0.50 -12.15
C VAL A 107 5.98 0.75 -11.57
N THR A 108 5.43 1.90 -11.91
CA THR A 108 5.81 3.21 -11.37
C THR A 108 4.88 3.61 -10.22
N PRO A 109 5.29 4.54 -9.34
CA PRO A 109 4.40 5.06 -8.31
C PRO A 109 3.08 5.63 -8.86
N ALA A 110 3.14 6.31 -10.00
CA ALA A 110 1.95 6.86 -10.66
C ALA A 110 0.98 5.75 -11.10
N GLU A 111 1.49 4.66 -11.67
CA GLU A 111 0.66 3.51 -12.09
C GLU A 111 0.06 2.74 -10.92
N LEU A 112 0.57 2.92 -9.71
CA LEU A 112 0.04 2.37 -8.45
C LEU A 112 -0.80 3.39 -7.66
N ASP A 113 -1.08 4.57 -8.21
CA ASP A 113 -1.74 5.70 -7.53
C ASP A 113 -1.05 6.12 -6.21
N LEU A 114 0.25 5.87 -6.11
CA LEU A 114 1.05 6.27 -4.96
C LEU A 114 1.40 7.75 -5.08
N GLN A 115 1.00 8.52 -4.07
CA GLN A 115 1.31 9.94 -3.99
C GLN A 115 2.43 10.19 -2.99
N PRO A 116 3.33 11.16 -3.25
CA PRO A 116 4.32 11.58 -2.28
C PRO A 116 3.62 12.35 -1.15
N LEU A 117 3.85 11.91 0.07
CA LEU A 117 3.26 12.49 1.28
C LEU A 117 4.33 12.57 2.37
N ARG A 118 4.01 13.29 3.44
CA ARG A 118 4.87 13.45 4.61
C ARG A 118 4.15 13.01 5.87
N LEU A 119 4.70 11.99 6.53
CA LEU A 119 4.32 11.67 7.90
C LEU A 119 5.05 12.63 8.83
N VAL A 120 4.29 13.46 9.53
CA VAL A 120 4.82 14.44 10.47
C VAL A 120 4.43 14.05 11.88
N SER A 121 5.41 13.64 12.68
CA SER A 121 5.27 13.49 14.12
C SER A 121 5.72 14.77 14.80
N TYR A 122 4.93 15.33 15.71
CA TYR A 122 5.26 16.55 16.44
C TYR A 122 4.92 16.46 17.92
N TRP A 123 5.70 17.17 18.73
CA TRP A 123 5.56 17.22 20.17
C TRP A 123 5.23 18.63 20.61
N THR A 124 4.31 18.71 21.59
CA THR A 124 3.81 19.96 22.16
C THR A 124 4.06 20.04 23.68
N ASP A 125 4.91 19.15 24.18
CA ASP A 125 5.30 19.00 25.59
C ASP A 125 5.93 20.26 26.17
N GLN A 126 6.71 20.99 25.36
CA GLN A 126 7.35 22.24 25.78
C GLN A 126 6.45 23.48 25.56
N LEU A 127 5.23 23.32 25.05
CA LEU A 127 4.34 24.43 24.78
C LEU A 127 3.44 24.71 25.97
N SER A 128 3.28 25.98 26.31
CA SER A 128 2.27 26.39 27.29
C SER A 128 0.87 25.97 26.83
N PRO A 129 -0.08 25.71 27.76
CA PRO A 129 -1.43 25.29 27.40
C PRO A 129 -2.11 26.20 26.37
N ARG A 130 -1.88 27.52 26.47
CA ARG A 130 -2.40 28.51 25.53
C ARG A 130 -1.77 28.39 24.14
N LYS A 131 -0.44 28.23 24.04
CA LYS A 131 0.25 28.03 22.75
C LYS A 131 -0.18 26.73 22.10
N ARG A 132 -0.25 25.64 22.88
CA ARG A 132 -0.71 24.32 22.42
C ARG A 132 -2.12 24.36 21.85
N ALA A 133 -3.06 24.97 22.58
CA ALA A 133 -4.45 25.09 22.10
C ALA A 133 -4.55 25.90 20.81
N ARG A 134 -3.75 26.96 20.67
CA ARG A 134 -3.72 27.79 19.44
C ARG A 134 -3.12 27.03 18.26
N LEU A 135 -2.02 26.30 18.47
CA LEU A 135 -1.42 25.43 17.46
C LEU A 135 -2.42 24.40 16.93
N LEU A 136 -3.09 23.66 17.83
CA LEU A 136 -4.06 22.64 17.42
C LEU A 136 -5.23 23.24 16.63
N ARG A 137 -5.69 24.45 16.98
CA ARG A 137 -6.71 25.16 16.19
C ARG A 137 -6.24 25.58 14.81
N GLU A 138 -4.96 25.89 14.61
CA GLU A 138 -4.43 26.15 13.27
C GLU A 138 -4.28 24.87 12.46
N ILE A 139 -3.91 23.75 13.10
CA ILE A 139 -3.77 22.45 12.43
C ILE A 139 -5.15 21.87 12.03
N ASP A 140 -6.06 21.73 13.00
CA ASP A 140 -7.34 21.02 12.83
C ASP A 140 -8.51 21.94 12.46
N GLY A 141 -8.37 23.24 12.74
CA GLY A 141 -9.47 24.18 12.68
C GLY A 141 -10.26 24.20 13.99
N TYR A 142 -11.40 24.89 13.97
CA TYR A 142 -12.31 24.92 15.12
C TYR A 142 -13.75 25.22 14.71
N GLU A 143 -14.69 24.71 15.52
CA GLU A 143 -16.09 25.10 15.48
C GLU A 143 -16.43 25.85 16.77
N THR A 144 -17.04 27.02 16.66
CA THR A 144 -17.59 27.75 17.80
C THR A 144 -19.09 27.93 17.60
N ARG A 145 -19.88 27.64 18.63
CA ARG A 145 -21.31 27.90 18.67
C ARG A 145 -21.57 29.09 19.58
N LYS A 146 -22.27 30.10 19.08
CA LYS A 146 -22.71 31.28 19.83
C LYS A 146 -24.22 31.35 19.82
N ARG A 147 -24.83 31.41 21.00
CA ARG A 147 -26.27 31.66 21.11
C ARG A 147 -26.50 33.17 21.20
N VAL A 148 -27.30 33.70 20.29
CA VAL A 148 -27.73 35.11 20.27
C VAL A 148 -29.25 35.11 20.32
N GLY A 149 -29.79 35.39 21.50
CA GLY A 149 -31.22 35.25 21.81
C GLY A 149 -31.69 33.79 21.70
N LYS A 150 -32.69 33.55 20.84
CA LYS A 150 -33.22 32.20 20.55
C LYS A 150 -32.48 31.47 19.42
N LYS A 151 -31.56 32.13 18.70
CA LYS A 151 -30.83 31.56 17.55
C LYS A 151 -29.43 31.12 17.97
N THR A 152 -28.99 29.98 17.44
CA THR A 152 -27.61 29.48 17.60
C THR A 152 -26.87 29.66 16.28
N TYR A 153 -25.76 30.39 16.33
CA TYR A 153 -24.85 30.62 15.21
C TYR A 153 -23.63 29.73 15.36
N THR A 154 -23.30 28.98 14.31
CA THR A 154 -22.13 28.11 14.28
C THR A 154 -21.10 28.70 13.32
N VAL A 155 -19.92 29.04 13.82
CA VAL A 155 -18.78 29.47 13.01
C VAL A 155 -17.80 28.29 12.93
N ARG A 156 -17.53 27.84 11.71
CA ARG A 156 -16.53 26.80 11.41
C ARG A 156 -15.37 27.44 10.68
N LYS A 157 -14.15 27.27 11.20
CA LYS A 157 -12.93 27.65 10.51
C LYS A 157 -12.15 26.37 10.19
N PRO A 158 -11.89 26.06 8.91
CA PRO A 158 -11.01 24.94 8.57
C PRO A 158 -9.60 25.21 9.08
N GLY A 159 -8.90 24.15 9.47
CA GLY A 159 -7.47 24.20 9.76
C GLY A 159 -6.63 23.81 8.56
N PHE A 160 -5.32 23.92 8.72
CA PHE A 160 -4.34 23.60 7.70
C PHE A 160 -4.56 22.22 7.08
N LEU A 161 -4.83 21.18 7.87
CA LEU A 161 -4.99 19.82 7.35
C LEU A 161 -6.13 19.76 6.33
N LYS A 162 -7.29 20.32 6.69
CA LYS A 162 -8.46 20.31 5.80
C LYS A 162 -8.23 21.15 4.54
N GLU A 163 -7.55 22.30 4.66
CA GLU A 163 -7.24 23.17 3.52
C GLU A 163 -6.19 22.56 2.57
N SER A 164 -5.25 21.80 3.11
CA SER A 164 -4.15 21.18 2.36
C SER A 164 -4.49 19.81 1.80
N GLY A 165 -5.59 19.18 2.23
CA GLY A 165 -5.85 17.77 1.92
C GLY A 165 -5.02 16.79 2.78
N GLY A 166 -4.42 17.28 3.87
CA GLY A 166 -3.79 16.44 4.89
C GLY A 166 -4.81 15.88 5.88
N TRP A 167 -4.36 14.92 6.70
CA TRP A 167 -5.21 14.28 7.70
C TRP A 167 -4.45 13.88 8.94
N ARG A 168 -5.19 13.60 10.00
CA ARG A 168 -4.63 13.22 11.30
C ARG A 168 -4.50 11.72 11.40
N VAL A 169 -3.33 11.25 11.80
CA VAL A 169 -3.06 9.85 12.15
C VAL A 169 -3.20 9.63 13.66
N GLY A 170 -2.83 10.62 14.47
CA GLY A 170 -2.95 10.56 15.92
C GLY A 170 -2.79 11.92 16.60
N ARG A 171 -2.73 11.93 17.93
CA ARG A 171 -2.69 13.18 18.74
C ARG A 171 -1.48 14.07 18.43
N GLY A 172 -0.36 13.50 18.03
CA GLY A 172 0.86 14.23 17.63
C GLY A 172 1.41 13.75 16.29
N ALA A 173 0.55 13.21 15.42
CA ALA A 173 0.97 12.69 14.12
C ALA A 173 -0.06 13.02 13.05
N VAL A 174 0.40 13.55 11.92
CA VAL A 174 -0.43 13.91 10.77
C VAL A 174 0.25 13.48 9.48
N ILE A 175 -0.52 13.34 8.42
CA ILE A 175 -0.03 13.21 7.05
C ILE A 175 -0.37 14.49 6.29
N VAL A 176 0.60 14.99 5.54
CA VAL A 176 0.49 16.22 4.73
C VAL A 176 0.98 15.91 3.32
N PRO A 177 0.33 16.41 2.25
CA PRO A 177 0.86 16.31 0.90
C PRO A 177 2.27 16.90 0.79
N ASP A 178 3.13 16.26 -0.01
CA ASP A 178 4.54 16.68 -0.13
C ASP A 178 4.64 18.17 -0.53
N GLU A 179 3.81 18.63 -1.47
CA GLU A 179 3.79 20.03 -1.90
C GLU A 179 3.40 21.06 -0.81
N LYS A 180 2.87 20.61 0.34
CA LYS A 180 2.43 21.48 1.44
C LYS A 180 3.35 21.39 2.67
N ILE A 181 4.41 20.60 2.61
CA ILE A 181 5.23 20.33 3.80
C ILE A 181 5.93 21.57 4.35
N ASP A 182 6.48 22.43 3.50
CA ASP A 182 7.21 23.62 3.96
C ASP A 182 6.31 24.56 4.77
N ALA A 183 5.08 24.76 4.31
CA ALA A 183 4.10 25.58 5.01
C ALA A 183 3.70 24.96 6.38
N PHE A 184 3.63 23.63 6.45
CA PHE A 184 3.34 22.94 7.71
C PHE A 184 4.54 22.93 8.67
N ASP A 185 5.76 22.77 8.14
CA ASP A 185 7.01 22.85 8.89
C ASP A 185 7.14 24.21 9.56
N GLU A 186 6.88 25.29 8.78
CA GLU A 186 6.90 26.66 9.28
C GLU A 186 5.82 26.90 10.33
N LEU A 187 4.61 26.37 10.13
CA LEU A 187 3.56 26.41 11.15
C LEU A 187 4.04 25.81 12.47
N LEU A 188 4.70 24.64 12.46
CA LEU A 188 5.21 24.03 13.68
C LEU A 188 6.39 24.82 14.29
N ARG A 189 7.30 25.35 13.45
CA ARG A 189 8.43 26.19 13.89
C ARG A 189 7.97 27.46 14.60
N ARG A 190 6.99 28.19 14.04
CA ARG A 190 6.42 29.42 14.65
C ARG A 190 5.95 29.21 16.08
N TYR A 191 5.47 28.01 16.39
CA TYR A 191 5.02 27.65 17.74
C TYR A 191 6.13 27.08 18.63
N GLY A 192 7.30 26.74 18.07
CA GLY A 192 8.38 26.06 18.78
C GLY A 192 8.11 24.57 19.00
N ALA A 193 7.25 23.96 18.19
CA ALA A 193 6.98 22.53 18.29
C ALA A 193 8.14 21.72 17.70
N ARG A 194 8.67 20.77 18.49
CA ARG A 194 9.61 19.76 17.99
C ARG A 194 8.87 18.84 17.02
N ARG A 195 9.54 18.37 15.97
CA ARG A 195 8.93 17.52 14.96
C ARG A 195 9.94 16.68 14.21
N HIS A 196 9.48 15.52 13.73
CA HIS A 196 10.14 14.68 12.75
C HIS A 196 9.25 14.60 11.51
N ILE A 197 9.87 14.67 10.34
CA ILE A 197 9.19 14.62 9.05
C ILE A 197 9.82 13.50 8.26
N ILE A 198 9.00 12.54 7.84
CA ILE A 198 9.44 11.36 7.09
C ILE A 198 8.71 11.34 5.75
N PRO A 199 9.42 11.23 4.61
CA PRO A 199 8.79 10.98 3.31
C PRO A 199 8.13 9.61 3.31
N ILE A 200 6.90 9.56 2.82
CA ILE A 200 6.16 8.32 2.60
C ILE A 200 5.49 8.38 1.23
N TRP A 201 5.21 7.21 0.67
CA TRP A 201 4.35 7.05 -0.50
C TRP A 201 3.14 6.25 -0.07
N SER A 202 1.95 6.76 -0.37
CA SER A 202 0.70 6.07 -0.07
C SER A 202 -0.36 6.50 -1.05
N GLN A 203 -1.31 5.60 -1.29
CA GLN A 203 -2.60 5.99 -1.86
C GLN A 203 -3.34 6.87 -0.86
N ARG A 204 -4.17 7.80 -1.37
CA ARG A 204 -5.07 8.56 -0.50
C ARG A 204 -6.12 7.60 0.08
N PRO A 205 -6.44 7.72 1.39
CA PRO A 205 -7.50 6.94 2.01
C PRO A 205 -8.88 7.29 1.43
#